data_AF-A0AAV3YXY9-F1
#
_entry.id   AF-A0AAV3YXY9-F1
#
_cell.length_a   1.000
_cell.length_b   1.000
_cell.length_c   1.000
_cell.angle_alpha   90.00
_cell.angle_beta   90.00
_cell.angle_gamma   90.00
#
_symmetry.space_group_name_H-M   'P 1'
#
loop_
_entity.id
_entity.type
_entity.pdbx_description
1 polymer ?
#
loop_
_entity_poly.entity_id
_entity_poly.type
_entity_poly.pdbx_seq_one_letter_code
_entity_poly.pdbx_strand_id
1 'polypeptide(L)'
;MSTRMHQNMQTPLIQQGIVNGDPDMDAIFRLTRKRADQPLDVHFDSVAPTAVLPAGVFSPFNSQNTLFHQDAFWALLIPTGTTMRVCDIWRGYWAQRLLWEIGGRLAFYPPNAYQRRNSHNYLLDAIDELQMYTDTEKLITFLRQWICSPNLSFYGCVETLTLDLVAAGLWKARDMDVTKAWLADIRRVGYKEPVRKTIVWSTPNVQKSDVIVGNGALKKCQRRPLTPASFPENNSSFVVFYPAEQIIPPMHSKDFSPVPKVLQHIMMTDEICSDFHFTRDLNNHAMTNKDTNVDFFNDLLVVVTFHFPRFYHNIRYLEAAYRTIFPNLIYCGPNRIKFQAAMESFPDNRRVSFIETDVNCGYQAYSCILGAMQAGYNVKGYLYMSDDVLVNPWVFMGMNKSRVWVTKSSHHTLDTNVPIEKWLWWKRPVGKRAFLLAVQDIITKTPTGIKAWESMMKSVESAAGGSGLIMRGLSDLYYIPKRLQKEAKWYLSIFQKRSVFLEIAVPIVLYGLEPASDIETLTGTSVLSERNHMWSFYNSSAHYVHPIKLKQRSAVQAFCSHFIATMLKRLYGS
;
A
#
# COMPACT_ATOMS: atom_id res chain seq x y z
N MET A 1 -3.88 2.27 23.70
CA MET A 1 -2.89 3.24 23.18
C MET A 1 -3.30 3.62 21.76
N SER A 2 -3.77 4.85 21.56
CA SER A 2 -4.16 5.38 20.24
C SER A 2 -2.93 5.92 19.51
N THR A 3 -2.34 5.14 18.62
CA THR A 3 -1.26 5.61 17.74
C THR A 3 -1.87 6.48 16.63
N ARG A 4 -1.92 7.81 16.85
CA ARG A 4 -2.13 8.79 15.78
C ARG A 4 -1.00 8.65 14.76
N MET A 5 -1.30 8.18 13.56
CA MET A 5 -0.30 8.01 12.48
C MET A 5 0.24 9.31 11.88
N HIS A 6 -0.34 10.45 12.23
CA HIS A 6 0.17 11.75 11.81
C HIS A 6 -0.40 12.85 12.71
N GLN A 7 0.39 13.86 13.09
CA GLN A 7 -0.10 15.02 13.87
C GLN A 7 -1.14 15.88 13.11
N ASN A 8 -1.26 15.71 11.79
CA ASN A 8 -2.24 16.42 10.94
C ASN A 8 -3.37 15.51 10.39
N MET A 9 -3.59 14.31 10.94
CA MET A 9 -4.76 13.51 10.52
C MET A 9 -6.01 14.00 11.26
N GLN A 10 -6.98 14.56 10.52
CA GLN A 10 -8.30 14.87 11.08
C GLN A 10 -8.91 13.56 11.61
N THR A 11 -9.37 13.58 12.87
CA THR A 11 -9.90 12.39 13.53
C THR A 11 -11.14 11.89 12.77
N PRO A 12 -11.20 10.62 12.35
CA PRO A 12 -12.37 10.08 11.66
C PRO A 12 -13.62 10.20 12.54
N LEU A 13 -14.73 10.63 11.94
CA LEU A 13 -15.97 10.89 12.69
C LEU A 13 -16.72 9.59 13.02
N ILE A 14 -16.51 8.53 12.24
CA ILE A 14 -16.99 7.18 12.55
C ILE A 14 -15.78 6.24 12.57
N GLN A 15 -15.67 5.45 13.62
CA GLN A 15 -14.53 4.58 13.88
C GLN A 15 -15.03 3.17 14.22
N GLN A 16 -14.79 2.22 13.33
CA GLN A 16 -15.13 0.82 13.52
C GLN A 16 -13.92 0.06 14.08
N GLY A 17 -14.00 -0.52 15.27
CA GLY A 17 -13.00 -1.46 15.75
C GLY A 17 -13.25 -2.85 15.18
N ILE A 18 -12.21 -3.49 14.66
CA ILE A 18 -12.26 -4.91 14.32
C ILE A 18 -12.36 -5.75 15.61
N VAL A 19 -12.92 -6.95 15.53
CA VAL A 19 -13.24 -7.79 16.69
C VAL A 19 -12.62 -9.17 16.50
N ASN A 20 -11.87 -9.67 17.49
CA ASN A 20 -11.37 -11.05 17.50
C ASN A 20 -12.45 -12.02 18.03
N GLY A 21 -12.28 -13.32 17.82
CA GLY A 21 -13.22 -14.35 18.25
C GLY A 21 -14.25 -14.67 17.17
N ASP A 22 -15.53 -14.41 17.44
CA ASP A 22 -16.62 -14.63 16.48
C ASP A 22 -17.14 -13.27 15.95
N PRO A 23 -16.38 -12.57 15.06
CA PRO A 23 -16.77 -11.27 14.53
C PRO A 23 -18.03 -11.35 13.69
N ASP A 24 -18.67 -10.20 13.48
CA ASP A 24 -19.88 -10.09 12.68
C ASP A 24 -19.61 -10.24 11.17
N MET A 25 -19.44 -11.50 10.78
CA MET A 25 -19.35 -11.97 9.40
C MET A 25 -20.73 -12.43 8.93
N ASP A 26 -20.95 -12.35 7.63
CA ASP A 26 -22.18 -12.75 6.96
C ASP A 26 -22.45 -14.26 7.06
N ALA A 27 -23.70 -14.66 6.83
CA ALA A 27 -24.15 -16.04 6.94
C ALA A 27 -23.44 -16.97 5.95
N ILE A 28 -23.10 -16.54 4.73
CA ILE A 28 -22.37 -17.38 3.76
C ILE A 28 -20.97 -17.70 4.28
N PHE A 29 -20.24 -16.71 4.82
CA PHE A 29 -18.95 -16.95 5.45
C PHE A 29 -19.05 -17.99 6.57
N ARG A 30 -20.07 -17.86 7.43
CA ARG A 30 -20.28 -18.77 8.56
C ARG A 30 -20.62 -20.19 8.10
N LEU A 31 -21.55 -20.33 7.16
CA LEU A 31 -21.97 -21.62 6.61
C LEU A 31 -20.84 -22.35 5.89
N THR A 32 -19.88 -21.62 5.31
CA THR A 32 -18.78 -22.20 4.52
C THR A 32 -17.48 -22.38 5.32
N ARG A 33 -17.25 -21.60 6.37
CA ARG A 33 -15.95 -21.58 7.09
C ARG A 33 -16.03 -22.06 8.54
N LYS A 34 -17.20 -22.05 9.17
CA LYS A 34 -17.35 -22.55 10.54
C LYS A 34 -17.49 -24.07 10.53
N ARG A 35 -16.60 -24.76 11.26
CA ARG A 35 -16.73 -26.21 11.49
C ARG A 35 -17.84 -26.49 12.51
N ALA A 36 -18.53 -27.61 12.35
CA ALA A 36 -19.66 -27.96 13.22
C ALA A 36 -19.22 -28.24 14.67
N ASP A 37 -17.98 -28.68 14.87
CA ASP A 37 -17.41 -29.13 16.14
C ASP A 37 -16.54 -28.07 16.85
N GLN A 38 -16.31 -26.91 16.23
CA GLN A 38 -15.44 -25.86 16.77
C GLN A 38 -16.11 -24.49 16.77
N PRO A 39 -15.91 -23.68 17.83
CA PRO A 39 -16.30 -22.28 17.78
C PRO A 39 -15.49 -21.53 16.72
N LEU A 40 -16.09 -20.52 16.11
CA LEU A 40 -15.37 -19.63 15.21
C LEU A 40 -14.46 -18.72 16.07
N ASP A 41 -13.15 -18.77 15.82
CA ASP A 41 -12.16 -17.95 16.52
C ASP A 41 -11.18 -17.32 15.51
N VAL A 42 -11.52 -16.11 15.07
CA VAL A 42 -10.77 -15.30 14.10
C VAL A 42 -9.88 -14.33 14.86
N HIS A 43 -8.60 -14.28 14.49
CA HIS A 43 -7.63 -13.31 15.05
C HIS A 43 -7.10 -12.39 13.97
N PHE A 44 -7.14 -11.10 14.25
CA PHE A 44 -6.57 -10.05 13.42
C PHE A 44 -5.24 -9.55 13.99
N ASP A 45 -4.41 -8.94 13.15
CA ASP A 45 -3.14 -8.36 13.58
C ASP A 45 -3.38 -7.12 14.45
N SER A 46 -3.06 -7.24 15.74
CA SER A 46 -3.20 -6.16 16.73
C SER A 46 -2.32 -4.92 16.45
N VAL A 47 -1.27 -5.06 15.64
CA VAL A 47 -0.38 -3.94 15.27
C VAL A 47 -0.62 -3.42 13.86
N ALA A 48 -1.68 -3.88 13.20
CA ALA A 48 -2.11 -3.36 11.90
C ALA A 48 -2.34 -1.84 11.97
N PRO A 49 -2.17 -1.12 10.86
CA PRO A 49 -2.54 0.29 10.82
C PRO A 49 -4.06 0.48 10.78
N THR A 50 -4.52 1.58 11.39
CA THR A 50 -5.86 2.13 11.13
C THR A 50 -6.04 2.42 9.64
N ALA A 51 -7.07 1.85 9.03
CA ALA A 51 -7.45 2.13 7.65
C ALA A 51 -8.48 3.26 7.62
N VAL A 52 -8.12 4.43 7.09
CA VAL A 52 -9.05 5.57 6.93
C VAL A 52 -9.55 5.60 5.49
N LEU A 53 -10.86 5.53 5.30
CA LEU A 53 -11.45 5.52 3.97
C LEU A 53 -11.59 6.94 3.41
N PRO A 54 -11.13 7.16 2.16
CA PRO A 54 -11.34 8.42 1.48
C PRO A 54 -12.78 8.54 0.96
N ALA A 55 -13.18 9.78 0.63
CA ALA A 55 -14.43 10.02 -0.09
C ALA A 55 -14.45 9.25 -1.42
N GLY A 56 -15.61 8.69 -1.78
CA GLY A 56 -15.80 7.85 -2.97
C GLY A 56 -15.54 6.35 -2.74
N VAL A 57 -14.98 5.95 -1.60
CA VAL A 57 -14.78 4.54 -1.24
C VAL A 57 -15.79 4.14 -0.17
N PHE A 58 -16.58 3.11 -0.45
CA PHE A 58 -17.54 2.53 0.47
C PHE A 58 -16.99 1.23 1.06
N SER A 59 -17.25 1.00 2.34
CA SER A 59 -17.02 -0.29 3.01
C SER A 59 -18.12 -0.53 4.04
N PRO A 60 -18.66 -1.75 4.16
CA PRO A 60 -19.67 -2.03 5.16
C PRO A 60 -19.10 -1.87 6.58
N PHE A 61 -19.87 -1.27 7.47
CA PHE A 61 -19.60 -1.28 8.91
C PHE A 61 -20.91 -1.47 9.66
N ASN A 62 -20.87 -2.20 10.76
CA ASN A 62 -22.04 -2.50 11.59
C ASN A 62 -22.09 -1.57 12.81
N SER A 63 -22.97 -1.83 13.76
CA SER A 63 -23.03 -1.04 15.01
C SER A 63 -22.19 -1.61 16.16
N GLN A 64 -21.60 -2.79 16.00
CA GLN A 64 -20.83 -3.45 17.04
C GLN A 64 -19.43 -2.85 17.10
N ASN A 65 -18.92 -2.49 18.29
CA ASN A 65 -17.57 -1.94 18.42
C ASN A 65 -17.31 -0.68 17.56
N THR A 66 -18.35 0.14 17.35
CA THR A 66 -18.29 1.37 16.55
C THR A 66 -18.37 2.59 17.45
N LEU A 67 -17.43 3.52 17.30
CA LEU A 67 -17.44 4.81 17.96
C LEU A 67 -17.88 5.89 16.98
N PHE A 68 -18.88 6.67 17.39
CA PHE A 68 -19.36 7.85 16.68
C PHE A 68 -18.88 9.12 17.40
N HIS A 69 -18.24 10.03 16.67
CA HIS A 69 -17.98 11.37 17.15
C HIS A 69 -19.30 12.16 17.21
N GLN A 70 -19.36 13.19 18.07
CA GLN A 70 -20.56 14.03 18.21
C GLN A 70 -21.05 14.53 16.85
N ASP A 71 -20.16 15.03 15.98
CA ASP A 71 -20.49 15.52 14.62
C ASP A 71 -21.09 14.45 13.67
N ALA A 72 -21.14 13.18 14.08
CA ALA A 72 -21.76 12.08 13.35
C ALA A 72 -22.94 11.44 14.10
N PHE A 73 -23.46 12.02 15.18
CA PHE A 73 -24.61 11.45 15.91
C PHE A 73 -25.89 11.33 15.08
N TRP A 74 -26.07 12.18 14.06
CA TRP A 74 -27.15 12.00 13.08
C TRP A 74 -27.11 10.62 12.40
N ALA A 75 -25.94 9.99 12.30
CA ALA A 75 -25.74 8.67 11.72
C ALA A 75 -26.02 7.50 12.67
N LEU A 76 -26.42 7.75 13.93
CA LEU A 76 -26.86 6.71 14.86
C LEU A 76 -28.25 6.14 14.52
N LEU A 77 -28.99 6.81 13.64
CA LEU A 77 -30.26 6.33 13.10
C LEU A 77 -30.09 4.91 12.53
N ILE A 78 -30.96 3.98 12.95
CA ILE A 78 -31.07 2.65 12.33
C ILE A 78 -32.38 2.62 11.50
N PRO A 79 -32.31 2.36 10.18
CA PRO A 79 -33.51 2.20 9.37
C PRO A 79 -34.27 0.97 9.86
N THR A 80 -35.59 1.06 9.83
CA THR A 80 -36.46 0.03 10.40
C THR A 80 -37.21 -0.74 9.31
N GLY A 81 -37.20 -0.28 8.06
CA GLY A 81 -37.83 -0.91 6.92
C GLY A 81 -37.04 -2.11 6.38
N THR A 82 -35.75 -2.20 6.66
CA THR A 82 -34.87 -3.32 6.32
C THR A 82 -34.83 -4.36 7.45
N THR A 83 -34.33 -5.56 7.15
CA THR A 83 -34.21 -6.63 8.16
C THR A 83 -33.14 -6.28 9.20
N MET A 84 -33.23 -6.88 10.40
CA MET A 84 -32.26 -6.66 11.48
C MET A 84 -30.82 -7.08 11.11
N ARG A 85 -30.65 -7.96 10.11
CA ARG A 85 -29.35 -8.41 9.60
C ARG A 85 -28.75 -7.48 8.55
N VAL A 86 -29.52 -6.50 8.06
CA VAL A 86 -29.14 -5.63 6.94
C VAL A 86 -29.16 -4.15 7.33
N CYS A 87 -29.98 -3.77 8.30
CA CYS A 87 -30.28 -2.38 8.62
C CYS A 87 -29.05 -1.54 8.96
N ASP A 88 -28.13 -2.07 9.76
CA ASP A 88 -26.97 -1.31 10.24
C ASP A 88 -25.84 -1.22 9.19
N ILE A 89 -25.74 -2.22 8.30
CA ILE A 89 -24.87 -2.19 7.12
C ILE A 89 -25.36 -1.16 6.09
N TRP A 90 -26.65 -1.17 5.76
CA TRP A 90 -27.22 -0.22 4.78
C TRP A 90 -27.21 1.22 5.29
N ARG A 91 -27.51 1.39 6.58
CA ARG A 91 -27.22 2.62 7.32
C ARG A 91 -25.77 3.03 7.18
N GLY A 92 -24.83 2.09 7.26
CA GLY A 92 -23.41 2.37 7.12
C GLY A 92 -23.06 2.99 5.76
N TYR A 93 -23.65 2.51 4.67
CA TYR A 93 -23.46 3.11 3.35
C TYR A 93 -24.10 4.50 3.21
N TRP A 94 -25.33 4.66 3.70
CA TRP A 94 -26.02 5.95 3.75
C TRP A 94 -25.23 6.99 4.55
N ALA A 95 -24.73 6.61 5.74
CA ALA A 95 -23.91 7.46 6.59
C ALA A 95 -22.58 7.82 5.92
N GLN A 96 -21.91 6.89 5.25
CA GLN A 96 -20.67 7.19 4.52
C GLN A 96 -20.89 8.23 3.43
N ARG A 97 -21.98 8.15 2.67
CA ARG A 97 -22.26 9.13 1.61
C ARG A 97 -22.46 10.54 2.19
N LEU A 98 -23.23 10.65 3.27
CA LEU A 98 -23.52 11.92 3.94
C LEU A 98 -22.32 12.46 4.73
N LEU A 99 -21.48 11.59 5.32
CA LEU A 99 -20.24 11.97 5.99
C LEU A 99 -19.36 12.82 5.10
N TRP A 100 -19.34 12.49 3.81
CA TRP A 100 -18.52 13.25 2.88
C TRP A 100 -18.99 14.70 2.75
N GLU A 101 -20.28 15.00 2.80
CA GLU A 101 -20.81 16.38 2.70
C GLU A 101 -20.30 17.31 3.82
N ILE A 102 -19.81 16.75 4.93
CA ILE A 102 -19.27 17.50 6.08
C ILE A 102 -17.74 17.34 6.20
N GLY A 103 -17.10 16.69 5.23
CA GLY A 103 -15.67 16.36 5.24
C GLY A 103 -15.28 15.31 6.27
N GLY A 104 -16.25 14.53 6.77
CA GLY A 104 -16.06 13.42 7.66
C GLY A 104 -15.49 12.18 6.95
N ARG A 105 -14.91 11.26 7.72
CA ARG A 105 -14.32 10.01 7.22
C ARG A 105 -14.69 8.85 8.15
N LEU A 106 -14.78 7.66 7.55
CA LEU A 106 -14.87 6.38 8.25
C LEU A 106 -13.47 5.79 8.40
N ALA A 107 -13.18 5.16 9.53
CA ALA A 107 -11.94 4.42 9.72
C ALA A 107 -12.16 3.08 10.41
N PHE A 108 -11.31 2.11 10.09
CA PHE A 108 -11.26 0.81 10.74
C PHE A 108 -10.00 0.71 11.59
N TYR A 109 -10.17 0.35 12.86
CA TYR A 109 -9.10 0.21 13.84
C TYR A 109 -8.74 -1.26 14.07
N PRO A 110 -7.48 -1.55 14.45
CA PRO A 110 -7.03 -2.90 14.82
C PRO A 110 -7.90 -3.52 15.91
N PRO A 111 -7.86 -4.87 16.06
CA PRO A 111 -8.71 -5.55 17.03
C PRO A 111 -8.50 -5.01 18.45
N ASN A 112 -9.59 -4.52 19.03
CA ASN A 112 -9.63 -3.97 20.39
C ASN A 112 -10.77 -4.56 21.23
N ALA A 113 -11.52 -5.52 20.68
CA ALA A 113 -12.57 -6.26 21.36
C ALA A 113 -12.49 -7.75 20.99
N TYR A 114 -13.08 -8.59 21.85
CA TYR A 114 -13.22 -10.02 21.62
C TYR A 114 -14.70 -10.40 21.76
N GLN A 115 -15.27 -11.04 20.75
CA GLN A 115 -16.67 -11.42 20.72
C GLN A 115 -16.83 -12.93 20.90
N ARG A 116 -17.69 -13.30 21.86
CA ARG A 116 -18.22 -14.65 22.03
C ARG A 116 -19.70 -14.60 21.71
N ARG A 117 -20.10 -15.24 20.61
CA ARG A 117 -21.48 -15.19 20.14
C ARG A 117 -22.30 -16.36 20.70
N ASN A 118 -23.60 -16.13 20.87
CA ASN A 118 -24.56 -17.16 21.26
C ASN A 118 -24.94 -18.05 20.05
N SER A 119 -25.43 -19.26 20.31
CA SER A 119 -25.95 -20.16 19.27
C SER A 119 -27.17 -19.57 18.57
N HIS A 120 -27.18 -19.59 17.24
CA HIS A 120 -28.30 -19.16 16.39
C HIS A 120 -28.29 -19.95 15.07
N ASN A 121 -29.38 -19.88 14.31
CA ASN A 121 -29.55 -20.63 13.07
C ASN A 121 -29.01 -19.82 11.87
N TYR A 122 -27.85 -20.23 11.36
CA TYR A 122 -27.18 -19.56 10.24
C TYR A 122 -27.97 -19.61 8.93
N LEU A 123 -28.86 -20.58 8.74
CA LEU A 123 -29.67 -20.67 7.53
C LEU A 123 -30.79 -19.61 7.53
N LEU A 124 -31.40 -19.35 8.68
CA LEU A 124 -32.37 -18.26 8.83
C LEU A 124 -31.69 -16.90 8.64
N ASP A 125 -30.49 -16.73 9.20
CA ASP A 125 -29.71 -15.51 8.98
C ASP A 125 -29.42 -15.28 7.49
N ALA A 126 -29.07 -16.33 6.73
CA ALA A 126 -28.85 -16.20 5.28
C ALA A 126 -30.10 -15.75 4.52
N ILE A 127 -31.28 -16.17 4.95
CA ILE A 127 -32.56 -15.73 4.38
C ILE A 127 -32.81 -14.25 4.72
N ASP A 128 -32.58 -13.85 5.98
CA ASP A 128 -32.76 -12.46 6.43
C ASP A 128 -31.73 -11.50 5.82
N GLU A 129 -30.57 -12.01 5.39
CA GLU A 129 -29.50 -11.28 4.70
C GLU A 129 -29.67 -11.22 3.18
N LEU A 130 -30.68 -11.90 2.60
CA LEU A 130 -30.82 -12.02 1.14
C LEU A 130 -30.77 -10.68 0.41
N GLN A 131 -31.46 -9.67 0.96
CA GLN A 131 -31.48 -8.31 0.40
C GLN A 131 -30.08 -7.68 0.34
N MET A 132 -29.22 -7.94 1.33
CA MET A 132 -27.84 -7.46 1.31
C MET A 132 -27.07 -8.07 0.13
N TYR A 133 -27.24 -9.36 -0.14
CA TYR A 133 -26.53 -10.01 -1.24
C TYR A 133 -27.03 -9.55 -2.62
N THR A 134 -28.32 -9.27 -2.78
CA THR A 134 -28.89 -8.92 -4.09
C THR A 134 -28.83 -7.44 -4.43
N ASP A 135 -29.00 -6.55 -3.44
CA ASP A 135 -29.31 -5.13 -3.71
C ASP A 135 -28.18 -4.17 -3.32
N THR A 136 -27.12 -4.64 -2.64
CA THR A 136 -26.02 -3.76 -2.19
C THR A 136 -25.29 -3.09 -3.35
N GLU A 137 -25.13 -3.76 -4.49
CA GLU A 137 -24.51 -3.14 -5.67
C GLU A 137 -25.37 -2.01 -6.25
N LYS A 138 -26.70 -2.21 -6.30
CA LYS A 138 -27.66 -1.19 -6.71
C LYS A 138 -27.60 0.02 -5.76
N LEU A 139 -27.56 -0.22 -4.45
CA LEU A 139 -27.42 0.83 -3.43
C LEU A 139 -26.12 1.62 -3.60
N ILE A 140 -24.98 0.95 -3.72
CA ILE A 140 -23.67 1.62 -3.86
C ILE A 140 -23.62 2.43 -5.15
N THR A 141 -24.15 1.89 -6.26
CA THR A 141 -24.20 2.60 -7.55
C THR A 141 -25.05 3.86 -7.45
N PHE A 142 -26.22 3.77 -6.82
CA PHE A 142 -27.08 4.91 -6.54
C PHE A 142 -26.36 5.96 -5.69
N LEU A 143 -25.76 5.57 -4.57
CA LEU A 143 -25.07 6.51 -3.66
C LEU A 143 -23.86 7.19 -4.29
N ARG A 144 -23.14 6.51 -5.20
CA ARG A 144 -22.02 7.10 -5.95
C ARG A 144 -22.46 8.21 -6.90
N GLN A 145 -23.65 8.08 -7.47
CA GLN A 145 -24.21 9.03 -8.44
C GLN A 145 -25.01 10.16 -7.76
N TRP A 146 -25.47 9.93 -6.53
CA TRP A 146 -26.27 10.89 -5.80
C TRP A 146 -25.48 12.15 -5.42
N ILE A 147 -26.08 13.32 -5.65
CA ILE A 147 -25.50 14.64 -5.36
C ILE A 147 -26.51 15.46 -4.56
N CYS A 148 -26.07 15.99 -3.42
CA CYS A 148 -26.90 16.92 -2.66
C CYS A 148 -26.90 18.31 -3.31
N SER A 149 -28.09 18.89 -3.50
CA SER A 149 -28.25 20.26 -4.00
C SER A 149 -27.43 21.26 -3.16
N PRO A 150 -26.65 22.18 -3.78
CA PRO A 150 -25.82 23.15 -3.06
C PRO A 150 -26.60 24.07 -2.10
N ASN A 151 -27.90 24.27 -2.38
CA ASN A 151 -28.74 25.19 -1.61
C ASN A 151 -29.35 24.57 -0.34
N LEU A 152 -29.16 23.25 -0.14
CA LEU A 152 -29.70 22.55 1.02
C LEU A 152 -28.76 22.62 2.22
N SER A 153 -29.34 22.68 3.42
CA SER A 153 -28.61 22.42 4.66
C SER A 153 -28.15 20.96 4.74
N PHE A 154 -27.34 20.60 5.73
CA PHE A 154 -26.92 19.22 5.89
C PHE A 154 -28.13 18.30 6.15
N TYR A 155 -29.05 18.66 7.03
CA TYR A 155 -30.29 17.91 7.27
C TYR A 155 -31.18 17.88 6.04
N GLY A 156 -31.19 18.94 5.23
CA GLY A 156 -31.82 18.90 3.91
C GLY A 156 -31.24 17.77 3.04
N CYS A 157 -29.92 17.61 3.00
CA CYS A 157 -29.28 16.49 2.32
C CYS A 157 -29.66 15.13 2.92
N VAL A 158 -29.72 15.02 4.25
CA VAL A 158 -30.11 13.79 4.95
C VAL A 158 -31.53 13.37 4.53
N GLU A 159 -32.47 14.30 4.60
CA GLU A 159 -33.87 14.06 4.25
C GLU A 159 -34.06 13.75 2.76
N THR A 160 -33.42 14.52 1.87
CA THR A 160 -33.48 14.29 0.42
C THR A 160 -32.88 12.93 0.04
N LEU A 161 -31.72 12.57 0.59
CA LEU A 161 -31.12 11.26 0.30
C LEU A 161 -32.03 10.12 0.75
N THR A 162 -32.59 10.22 1.96
CA THR A 162 -33.53 9.20 2.45
C THR A 162 -34.77 9.11 1.58
N LEU A 163 -35.35 10.23 1.17
CA LEU A 163 -36.51 10.26 0.27
C LEU A 163 -36.19 9.61 -1.08
N ASP A 164 -35.03 9.93 -1.67
CA ASP A 164 -34.63 9.37 -2.96
C ASP A 164 -34.34 7.85 -2.86
N LEU A 165 -33.81 7.38 -1.73
CA LEU A 165 -33.65 5.94 -1.44
C LEU A 165 -35.01 5.23 -1.33
N VAL A 166 -36.03 5.89 -0.77
CA VAL A 166 -37.40 5.36 -0.75
C VAL A 166 -37.98 5.31 -2.15
N ALA A 167 -37.80 6.37 -2.95
CA ALA A 167 -38.26 6.41 -4.34
C ALA A 167 -37.58 5.34 -5.22
N ALA A 168 -36.30 5.02 -4.96
CA ALA A 168 -35.56 3.96 -5.64
C ALA A 168 -35.94 2.53 -5.19
N GLY A 169 -36.85 2.40 -4.22
CA GLY A 169 -37.28 1.12 -3.63
C GLY A 169 -36.19 0.44 -2.79
N LEU A 170 -35.15 1.18 -2.39
CA LEU A 170 -34.08 0.68 -1.52
C LEU A 170 -34.52 0.79 -0.06
N TRP A 171 -35.12 1.91 0.34
CA TRP A 171 -35.70 2.06 1.69
C TRP A 171 -37.24 2.07 1.63
N LYS A 172 -37.90 1.90 2.78
CA LYS A 172 -39.36 1.94 2.87
C LYS A 172 -39.82 3.31 3.37
N ALA A 173 -41.08 3.67 3.11
CA ALA A 173 -41.65 4.95 3.53
C ALA A 173 -41.46 5.24 5.03
N ARG A 174 -41.61 4.21 5.89
CA ARG A 174 -41.35 4.31 7.34
C ARG A 174 -39.94 4.76 7.69
N ASP A 175 -38.94 4.49 6.85
CA ASP A 175 -37.57 4.92 7.11
C ASP A 175 -37.44 6.44 6.98
N MET A 176 -38.21 7.06 6.07
CA MET A 176 -38.30 8.51 5.97
C MET A 176 -38.93 9.13 7.22
N ASP A 177 -39.99 8.50 7.74
CA ASP A 177 -40.68 8.97 8.95
C ASP A 177 -39.76 8.92 10.16
N VAL A 178 -39.03 7.81 10.34
CA VAL A 178 -38.05 7.66 11.42
C VAL A 178 -36.87 8.62 11.27
N THR A 179 -36.39 8.87 10.04
CA THR A 179 -35.34 9.88 9.79
C THR A 179 -35.79 11.27 10.25
N LYS A 180 -36.99 11.71 9.89
CA LYS A 180 -37.53 13.02 10.31
C LYS A 180 -37.66 13.12 11.82
N ALA A 181 -38.21 12.08 12.45
CA ALA A 181 -38.34 12.01 13.91
C ALA A 181 -36.98 12.10 14.60
N TRP A 182 -35.99 11.32 14.13
CA TRP A 182 -34.63 11.33 14.67
C TRP A 182 -33.96 12.71 14.56
N LEU A 183 -34.03 13.36 13.40
CA LEU A 183 -33.45 14.69 13.20
C LEU A 183 -34.11 15.75 14.11
N ALA A 184 -35.43 15.67 14.31
CA ALA A 184 -36.15 16.53 15.23
C ALA A 184 -35.72 16.29 16.69
N ASP A 185 -35.56 15.03 17.09
CA ASP A 185 -35.17 14.64 18.45
C ASP A 185 -33.74 15.09 18.78
N ILE A 186 -32.78 14.82 17.91
CA ILE A 186 -31.39 15.25 18.15
C ILE A 186 -31.29 16.78 18.21
N ARG A 187 -32.04 17.50 17.37
CA ARG A 187 -32.11 18.96 17.42
C ARG A 187 -32.66 19.45 18.76
N ARG A 188 -33.71 18.80 19.27
CA ARG A 188 -34.35 19.14 20.55
C ARG A 188 -33.43 18.95 21.75
N VAL A 189 -32.53 17.97 21.73
CA VAL A 189 -31.51 17.78 22.79
C VAL A 189 -30.28 18.68 22.63
N GLY A 190 -30.32 19.64 21.71
CA GLY A 190 -29.25 20.64 21.52
C GLY A 190 -28.12 20.19 20.60
N TYR A 191 -28.30 19.10 19.84
CA TYR A 191 -27.34 18.71 18.81
C TYR A 191 -27.31 19.76 17.69
N LYS A 192 -26.11 20.28 17.39
CA LYS A 192 -25.91 21.26 16.33
C LYS A 192 -25.75 20.56 15.00
N GLU A 193 -26.56 20.98 14.02
CA GLU A 193 -26.46 20.50 12.64
C GLU A 193 -25.05 20.79 12.08
N PRO A 194 -24.33 19.77 11.57
CA PRO A 194 -23.03 19.97 10.94
C PRO A 194 -23.06 20.92 9.74
N VAL A 195 -22.01 21.72 9.59
CA VAL A 195 -21.85 22.63 8.44
C VAL A 195 -21.31 21.86 7.24
N ARG A 196 -21.99 22.00 6.08
CA ARG A 196 -21.53 21.40 4.82
C ARG A 196 -20.23 22.03 4.35
N LYS A 197 -19.33 21.21 3.82
CA LYS A 197 -18.13 21.67 3.10
C LYS A 197 -18.43 21.72 1.61
N THR A 198 -17.99 22.78 0.92
CA THR A 198 -18.08 22.88 -0.54
C THR A 198 -17.16 21.83 -1.17
N ILE A 199 -17.74 20.71 -1.59
CA ILE A 199 -17.01 19.61 -2.23
C ILE A 199 -17.33 19.62 -3.72
N VAL A 200 -16.31 19.89 -4.53
CA VAL A 200 -16.39 19.68 -5.98
C VAL A 200 -16.22 18.18 -6.21
N TRP A 201 -17.35 17.50 -6.33
CA TRP A 201 -17.41 16.11 -6.76
C TRP A 201 -17.07 16.07 -8.26
N SER A 202 -15.82 15.77 -8.61
CA SER A 202 -15.50 15.41 -9.99
C SER A 202 -16.12 14.03 -10.24
N THR A 203 -17.24 13.98 -10.95
CA THR A 203 -17.69 12.74 -11.55
C THR A 203 -16.54 12.16 -12.39
N PRO A 204 -16.25 10.84 -12.30
CA PRO A 204 -15.49 10.19 -13.35
C PRO A 204 -16.42 10.11 -14.56
N ASN A 205 -16.57 11.22 -15.28
CA ASN A 205 -17.04 11.15 -16.65
C ASN A 205 -15.99 10.35 -17.40
N VAL A 206 -16.29 9.08 -17.63
CA VAL A 206 -15.76 8.32 -18.77
C VAL A 206 -16.38 8.96 -20.01
N GLN A 207 -16.02 10.21 -20.29
CA GLN A 207 -16.01 10.67 -21.66
C GLN A 207 -14.69 10.20 -22.22
N LYS A 208 -14.79 9.36 -23.25
CA LYS A 208 -13.77 9.20 -24.29
C LYS A 208 -13.49 10.60 -24.86
N SER A 209 -12.75 11.43 -24.14
CA SER A 209 -12.14 12.60 -24.73
C SER A 209 -10.91 12.08 -25.46
N ASP A 210 -10.95 12.20 -26.78
CA ASP A 210 -9.94 11.77 -27.70
C ASP A 210 -8.53 11.95 -27.12
N VAL A 211 -7.80 10.84 -27.09
CA VAL A 211 -6.37 10.83 -26.83
C VAL A 211 -5.72 11.58 -27.98
N ILE A 212 -5.68 12.92 -27.86
CA ILE A 212 -4.70 13.71 -28.59
C ILE A 212 -3.37 13.31 -27.95
N VAL A 213 -2.68 12.39 -28.62
CA VAL A 213 -1.26 12.13 -28.45
C VAL A 213 -0.53 13.41 -28.83
N GLY A 214 -0.55 14.39 -27.91
CA GLY A 214 0.30 15.55 -27.99
C GLY A 214 1.73 15.07 -27.77
N ASN A 215 2.56 15.16 -28.81
CA ASN A 215 4.01 15.12 -28.74
C ASN A 215 4.52 16.23 -27.81
N GLY A 216 4.35 16.05 -26.50
CA GLY A 216 4.82 16.95 -25.48
C GLY A 216 6.27 16.61 -25.15
N ALA A 217 7.19 17.36 -25.73
CA ALA A 217 8.59 17.42 -25.34
C ALA A 217 8.73 17.45 -23.80
N LEU A 218 9.75 16.73 -23.30
CA LEU A 218 10.26 16.73 -21.93
C LEU A 218 9.77 17.91 -21.08
N LYS A 219 8.72 17.72 -20.25
CA LYS A 219 8.64 18.49 -19.01
C LYS A 219 9.83 18.05 -18.15
N LYS A 220 10.98 18.72 -18.35
CA LYS A 220 12.09 18.77 -17.38
C LYS A 220 11.45 18.97 -16.01
N CYS A 221 11.97 18.31 -14.97
CA CYS A 221 11.58 18.54 -13.57
C CYS A 221 11.61 20.05 -13.27
N GLN A 222 10.51 20.75 -13.54
CA GLN A 222 10.44 22.19 -13.40
C GLN A 222 10.15 22.45 -11.93
N ARG A 223 11.21 22.95 -11.28
CA ARG A 223 11.21 23.94 -10.20
C ARG A 223 9.80 24.45 -9.90
N ARG A 224 9.11 23.83 -8.93
CA ARG A 224 8.15 24.62 -8.14
C ARG A 224 9.01 25.53 -7.25
N PRO A 225 8.93 26.86 -7.40
CA PRO A 225 9.34 27.74 -6.31
C PRO A 225 8.48 27.35 -5.10
N LEU A 226 9.11 27.23 -3.94
CA LEU A 226 8.40 27.07 -2.67
C LEU A 226 7.65 28.37 -2.39
N THR A 227 6.43 28.51 -2.90
CA THR A 227 5.46 29.49 -2.42
C THR A 227 4.52 28.80 -1.42
N PRO A 228 4.24 29.40 -0.25
CA PRO A 228 3.27 28.89 0.70
C PRO A 228 1.87 29.27 0.20
N ALA A 229 1.34 28.55 -0.78
CA ALA A 229 -0.05 28.70 -1.21
C ALA A 229 -0.64 27.34 -1.57
N SER A 230 -1.71 27.00 -0.84
CA SER A 230 -2.62 25.87 -1.01
C SER A 230 -2.00 24.47 -1.16
N PHE A 231 -1.58 23.90 -0.02
CA PHE A 231 -1.59 22.45 0.14
C PHE A 231 -3.03 21.96 -0.03
N PRO A 232 -3.36 21.07 -0.99
CA PRO A 232 -4.60 20.32 -0.88
C PRO A 232 -4.47 19.41 0.34
N GLU A 233 -5.41 19.50 1.28
CA GLU A 233 -5.45 18.75 2.56
C GLU A 233 -5.54 17.21 2.41
N ASN A 234 -5.27 16.64 1.24
CA ASN A 234 -5.20 15.20 1.01
C ASN A 234 -3.76 14.68 1.09
N ASN A 235 -3.13 14.84 2.26
CA ASN A 235 -1.85 14.18 2.61
C ASN A 235 -2.03 12.71 3.04
N SER A 236 -3.11 12.04 2.64
CA SER A 236 -3.29 10.62 2.92
C SER A 236 -2.68 9.79 1.78
N SER A 237 -1.65 8.99 2.08
CA SER A 237 -1.24 7.90 1.21
C SER A 237 -2.43 6.96 0.99
N PHE A 238 -2.73 6.64 -0.26
CA PHE A 238 -3.79 5.69 -0.60
C PHE A 238 -3.14 4.33 -0.78
N VAL A 239 -3.63 3.33 -0.06
CA VAL A 239 -3.19 1.94 -0.25
C VAL A 239 -4.33 1.19 -0.92
N VAL A 240 -4.07 0.67 -2.11
CA VAL A 240 -4.97 -0.28 -2.77
C VAL A 240 -4.45 -1.66 -2.42
N PHE A 241 -5.13 -2.31 -1.48
CA PHE A 241 -4.90 -3.71 -1.19
C PHE A 241 -5.72 -4.54 -2.17
N TYR A 242 -5.04 -5.45 -2.85
CA TYR A 242 -5.72 -6.61 -3.39
C TYR A 242 -5.36 -7.77 -2.47
N PRO A 243 -6.36 -8.51 -1.95
CA PRO A 243 -6.05 -9.73 -1.23
C PRO A 243 -5.23 -10.59 -2.20
N ALA A 244 -4.03 -11.02 -1.78
CA ALA A 244 -3.45 -12.20 -2.38
C ALA A 244 -4.53 -13.28 -2.23
N GLU A 245 -4.91 -13.96 -3.31
CA GLU A 245 -5.82 -15.10 -3.20
C GLU A 245 -5.24 -16.03 -2.14
N GLN A 246 -5.87 -16.03 -0.96
CA GLN A 246 -5.65 -17.10 -0.02
C GLN A 246 -6.16 -18.31 -0.76
N ILE A 247 -5.27 -19.29 -0.99
CA ILE A 247 -5.67 -20.60 -1.48
C ILE A 247 -6.89 -20.99 -0.65
N ILE A 248 -8.03 -21.07 -1.32
CA ILE A 248 -9.29 -21.46 -0.70
C ILE A 248 -8.95 -22.77 0.02
N PRO A 249 -9.10 -22.86 1.36
CA PRO A 249 -8.98 -24.15 2.01
C PRO A 249 -9.94 -25.08 1.26
N PRO A 250 -9.44 -26.16 0.65
CA PRO A 250 -10.26 -26.95 -0.25
C PRO A 250 -11.52 -27.36 0.49
N MET A 251 -12.68 -26.91 -0.02
CA MET A 251 -13.93 -27.57 0.28
C MET A 251 -13.79 -28.97 -0.28
N HIS A 252 -13.43 -29.90 0.61
CA HIS A 252 -13.36 -31.35 0.43
C HIS A 252 -13.59 -31.83 -1.02
N SER A 253 -12.60 -31.65 -1.90
CA SER A 253 -12.50 -32.41 -3.14
C SER A 253 -11.23 -33.25 -3.03
N LYS A 254 -11.35 -34.55 -3.27
CA LYS A 254 -10.26 -35.52 -3.06
C LYS A 254 -9.14 -35.39 -4.09
N ASP A 255 -9.27 -34.51 -5.09
CA ASP A 255 -8.42 -34.51 -6.29
C ASP A 255 -7.81 -33.15 -6.69
N PHE A 256 -7.64 -32.20 -5.76
CA PHE A 256 -6.91 -30.96 -6.07
C PHE A 256 -5.43 -31.08 -5.65
N SER A 257 -4.56 -31.42 -6.60
CA SER A 257 -3.12 -31.19 -6.47
C SER A 257 -2.80 -29.75 -6.92
N PRO A 258 -2.18 -28.91 -6.09
CA PRO A 258 -1.80 -27.56 -6.50
C PRO A 258 -0.77 -27.62 -7.65
N VAL A 259 -0.92 -26.74 -8.64
CA VAL A 259 0.06 -26.57 -9.72
C VAL A 259 1.43 -26.23 -9.10
N PRO A 260 2.52 -26.97 -9.40
CA PRO A 260 3.84 -26.71 -8.84
C PRO A 260 4.32 -25.27 -9.11
N LYS A 261 5.02 -24.64 -8.16
CA LYS A 261 5.48 -23.23 -8.26
C LYS A 261 6.30 -22.97 -9.53
N VAL A 262 7.12 -23.94 -9.92
CA VAL A 262 7.93 -23.90 -11.13
C VAL A 262 7.07 -23.84 -12.40
N LEU A 263 5.98 -24.60 -12.48
CA LEU A 263 5.08 -24.58 -13.63
C LEU A 263 4.33 -23.25 -13.70
N GLN A 264 3.90 -22.70 -12.56
CA GLN A 264 3.33 -21.35 -12.49
C GLN A 264 4.32 -20.29 -13.00
N HIS A 265 5.60 -20.39 -12.60
CA HIS A 265 6.63 -19.45 -13.02
C HIS A 265 6.86 -19.54 -14.55
N ILE A 266 6.98 -20.75 -15.10
CA ILE A 266 7.12 -20.96 -16.54
C ILE A 266 5.93 -20.34 -17.28
N MET A 267 4.69 -20.60 -16.85
CA MET A 267 3.49 -20.03 -17.46
C MET A 267 3.50 -18.50 -17.47
N MET A 268 3.85 -17.86 -16.34
CA MET A 268 3.93 -16.39 -16.27
C MET A 268 5.04 -15.82 -17.17
N THR A 269 6.17 -16.52 -17.31
CA THR A 269 7.26 -16.08 -18.17
C THR A 269 7.00 -16.34 -19.65
N ASP A 270 6.25 -17.39 -20.01
CA ASP A 270 5.88 -17.71 -21.39
C ASP A 270 5.00 -16.62 -22.01
N GLU A 271 4.06 -16.07 -21.23
CA GLU A 271 3.23 -14.92 -21.60
C GLU A 271 4.06 -13.74 -22.12
N ILE A 272 5.28 -13.57 -21.60
CA ILE A 272 6.19 -12.46 -21.92
C ILE A 272 7.28 -12.85 -22.91
N CYS A 273 7.78 -14.08 -22.83
CA CYS A 273 8.99 -14.53 -23.51
C CYS A 273 8.74 -15.48 -24.70
N SER A 274 7.48 -15.85 -24.97
CA SER A 274 7.09 -16.74 -26.09
C SER A 274 7.60 -16.27 -27.45
N ASP A 275 7.61 -14.96 -27.71
CA ASP A 275 8.17 -14.33 -28.92
C ASP A 275 9.67 -14.62 -29.14
N PHE A 276 10.36 -15.15 -28.14
CA PHE A 276 11.79 -15.48 -28.18
C PHE A 276 12.05 -16.99 -28.15
N HIS A 277 11.01 -17.82 -28.29
CA HIS A 277 11.05 -19.29 -28.38
C HIS A 277 11.76 -20.02 -27.22
N PHE A 278 11.98 -19.35 -26.08
CA PHE A 278 12.81 -19.85 -24.98
C PHE A 278 12.13 -20.91 -24.10
N THR A 279 10.84 -20.74 -23.82
CA THR A 279 10.04 -21.58 -22.91
C THR A 279 9.70 -22.96 -23.46
N ARG A 280 9.75 -23.14 -24.79
CA ARG A 280 9.47 -24.44 -25.43
C ARG A 280 10.54 -25.50 -25.12
N ASP A 281 11.79 -25.12 -24.91
CA ASP A 281 12.87 -26.07 -24.58
C ASP A 281 12.83 -26.56 -23.12
N LEU A 282 12.23 -25.77 -22.22
CA LEU A 282 12.10 -26.12 -20.80
C LEU A 282 10.99 -27.14 -20.54
N ASN A 283 9.92 -27.15 -21.35
CA ASN A 283 8.83 -28.13 -21.24
C ASN A 283 9.28 -29.58 -21.50
N ASN A 284 10.46 -29.79 -22.11
CA ASN A 284 11.00 -31.12 -22.42
C ASN A 284 11.87 -31.71 -21.31
N HIS A 285 12.21 -30.96 -20.26
CA HIS A 285 13.01 -31.46 -19.14
C HIS A 285 12.11 -31.97 -18.01
N ALA A 286 12.29 -33.23 -17.62
CA ALA A 286 11.53 -33.85 -16.52
C ALA A 286 11.76 -33.07 -15.22
N MET A 287 10.78 -32.25 -14.84
CA MET A 287 10.89 -31.38 -13.67
C MET A 287 10.72 -32.19 -12.38
N THR A 288 11.81 -32.38 -11.66
CA THR A 288 11.77 -32.99 -10.32
C THR A 288 11.10 -32.03 -9.33
N ASN A 289 10.30 -32.59 -8.42
CA ASN A 289 9.52 -31.91 -7.36
C ASN A 289 10.41 -31.24 -6.27
N LYS A 290 11.42 -30.47 -6.65
CA LYS A 290 12.26 -29.70 -5.73
C LYS A 290 11.62 -28.34 -5.43
N ASP A 291 10.47 -28.36 -4.75
CA ASP A 291 9.79 -27.14 -4.25
C ASP A 291 10.53 -26.46 -3.07
N THR A 292 11.71 -26.94 -2.69
CA THR A 292 12.23 -26.76 -1.32
C THR A 292 13.05 -25.49 -1.03
N ASN A 293 13.31 -24.59 -1.99
CA ASN A 293 14.22 -23.44 -1.77
C ASN A 293 13.58 -22.03 -1.88
N VAL A 294 12.31 -21.92 -2.27
CA VAL A 294 11.67 -20.60 -2.47
C VAL A 294 11.09 -20.02 -1.16
N ASP A 295 10.89 -20.86 -0.15
CA ASP A 295 10.24 -20.42 1.10
C ASP A 295 11.08 -19.43 1.92
N PHE A 296 12.37 -19.30 1.60
CA PHE A 296 13.22 -18.24 2.13
C PHE A 296 12.65 -16.85 1.85
N PHE A 297 11.80 -16.63 0.83
CA PHE A 297 11.27 -15.30 0.53
C PHE A 297 9.85 -15.06 1.06
N ASN A 298 9.20 -16.09 1.62
CA ASN A 298 7.81 -16.01 2.07
C ASN A 298 7.59 -15.03 3.24
N ASP A 299 8.64 -14.76 4.02
CA ASP A 299 8.60 -13.85 5.17
C ASP A 299 9.20 -12.47 4.86
N LEU A 300 9.37 -12.11 3.60
CA LEU A 300 9.85 -10.79 3.16
C LEU A 300 8.75 -10.05 2.39
N LEU A 301 8.63 -8.73 2.61
CA LEU A 301 7.86 -7.84 1.74
C LEU A 301 8.80 -7.13 0.77
N VAL A 302 8.67 -7.41 -0.51
CA VAL A 302 9.40 -6.70 -1.57
C VAL A 302 8.60 -5.47 -2.00
N VAL A 303 9.21 -4.29 -1.87
CA VAL A 303 8.63 -3.00 -2.22
C VAL A 303 9.33 -2.48 -3.47
N VAL A 304 8.67 -2.61 -4.62
CA VAL A 304 9.18 -2.12 -5.91
C VAL A 304 8.69 -0.69 -6.13
N THR A 305 9.63 0.24 -6.28
CA THR A 305 9.35 1.67 -6.34
C THR A 305 9.52 2.23 -7.74
N PHE A 306 8.46 2.84 -8.26
CA PHE A 306 8.43 3.53 -9.53
C PHE A 306 8.56 5.04 -9.34
N HIS A 307 9.62 5.60 -9.91
CA HIS A 307 9.84 7.05 -9.87
C HIS A 307 8.87 7.83 -10.76
N PHE A 308 8.42 7.23 -11.87
CA PHE A 308 7.55 7.89 -12.86
C PHE A 308 6.42 6.97 -13.35
N PRO A 309 5.18 7.48 -13.47
CA PRO A 309 4.03 6.65 -13.89
C PRO A 309 4.16 6.02 -15.27
N ARG A 310 4.97 6.60 -16.16
CA ARG A 310 5.18 6.07 -17.52
C ARG A 310 5.85 4.70 -17.54
N PHE A 311 6.44 4.27 -16.43
CA PHE A 311 7.14 2.99 -16.33
C PHE A 311 6.27 1.87 -15.75
N TYR A 312 5.01 2.12 -15.37
CA TYR A 312 4.12 1.08 -14.83
C TYR A 312 3.91 -0.11 -15.76
N HIS A 313 4.12 0.03 -17.07
CA HIS A 313 4.13 -1.10 -18.00
C HIS A 313 5.21 -2.15 -17.67
N ASN A 314 6.26 -1.80 -16.93
CA ASN A 314 7.30 -2.74 -16.51
C ASN A 314 6.82 -3.73 -15.45
N ILE A 315 5.69 -3.44 -14.77
CA ILE A 315 5.15 -4.31 -13.72
C ILE A 315 4.94 -5.74 -14.23
N ARG A 316 4.56 -5.94 -15.50
CA ARG A 316 4.36 -7.28 -16.08
C ARG A 316 5.63 -8.13 -16.05
N TYR A 317 6.76 -7.52 -16.39
CA TYR A 317 8.05 -8.21 -16.38
C TYR A 317 8.47 -8.58 -14.96
N LEU A 318 8.23 -7.67 -14.00
CA LEU A 318 8.55 -7.89 -12.60
C LEU A 318 7.62 -8.92 -11.95
N GLU A 319 6.33 -8.91 -12.29
CA GLU A 319 5.37 -9.96 -11.89
C GLU A 319 5.82 -11.33 -12.37
N ALA A 320 6.13 -11.47 -13.67
CA ALA A 320 6.57 -12.74 -14.23
C ALA A 320 7.87 -13.24 -13.61
N ALA A 321 8.84 -12.35 -13.34
CA ALA A 321 10.11 -12.75 -12.75
C ALA A 321 10.04 -13.06 -11.26
N TYR A 322 9.21 -12.33 -10.49
CA TYR A 322 9.36 -12.29 -9.03
C TYR A 322 8.16 -12.80 -8.27
N ARG A 323 6.93 -12.80 -8.80
CA ARG A 323 5.72 -13.11 -8.00
C ARG A 323 5.73 -14.52 -7.41
N THR A 324 6.21 -15.50 -8.17
CA THR A 324 6.30 -16.91 -7.73
C THR A 324 7.41 -17.13 -6.69
N ILE A 325 8.38 -16.22 -6.64
CA ILE A 325 9.51 -16.24 -5.70
C ILE A 325 9.15 -15.48 -4.43
N PHE A 326 8.64 -14.27 -4.57
CA PHE A 326 8.31 -13.34 -3.50
C PHE A 326 6.79 -13.22 -3.40
N PRO A 327 6.12 -14.03 -2.56
CA PRO A 327 4.65 -13.99 -2.46
C PRO A 327 4.16 -12.62 -1.97
N ASN A 328 4.90 -11.97 -1.06
CA ASN A 328 4.61 -10.60 -0.65
C ASN A 328 5.41 -9.60 -1.50
N LEU A 329 4.85 -9.24 -2.64
CA LEU A 329 5.38 -8.24 -3.56
C LEU A 329 4.35 -7.12 -3.76
N ILE A 330 4.78 -5.88 -3.49
CA ILE A 330 3.98 -4.66 -3.59
C ILE A 330 4.68 -3.61 -4.45
N TYR A 331 3.89 -2.90 -5.25
CA TYR A 331 4.37 -1.78 -6.04
C TYR A 331 4.06 -0.45 -5.37
N CYS A 332 4.85 0.56 -5.67
CA CYS A 332 4.63 1.88 -5.12
C CYS A 332 5.08 2.97 -6.08
N GLY A 333 4.34 4.07 -6.13
CA GLY A 333 4.69 5.22 -6.96
C GLY A 333 3.61 6.30 -6.96
N PRO A 334 3.79 7.36 -7.76
CA PRO A 334 2.83 8.45 -7.83
C PRO A 334 1.68 8.15 -8.82
N ASN A 335 0.53 8.80 -8.65
CA ASN A 335 -0.59 8.79 -9.59
C ASN A 335 -1.23 7.40 -9.78
N ARG A 336 -2.15 7.06 -8.88
CA ARG A 336 -2.92 5.81 -8.92
C ARG A 336 -3.75 5.62 -10.18
N ILE A 337 -4.22 6.70 -10.82
CA ILE A 337 -5.07 6.62 -12.01
C ILE A 337 -4.28 6.07 -13.19
N LYS A 338 -3.03 6.52 -13.36
CA LYS A 338 -2.13 5.97 -14.38
C LYS A 338 -1.71 4.54 -14.07
N PHE A 339 -1.58 4.20 -12.79
CA PHE A 339 -1.34 2.82 -12.38
C PHE A 339 -2.54 1.93 -12.75
N GLN A 340 -3.78 2.32 -12.42
CA GLN A 340 -5.00 1.58 -12.77
C GLN A 340 -5.14 1.38 -14.28
N ALA A 341 -4.96 2.44 -15.07
CA ALA A 341 -4.98 2.36 -16.53
C ALA A 341 -3.89 1.41 -17.09
N ALA A 342 -2.71 1.37 -16.46
CA ALA A 342 -1.68 0.39 -16.83
C ALA A 342 -2.11 -1.04 -16.48
N MET A 343 -2.77 -1.26 -15.34
CA MET A 343 -3.25 -2.59 -14.93
C MET A 343 -4.41 -3.10 -15.77
N GLU A 344 -5.30 -2.23 -16.27
CA GLU A 344 -6.38 -2.62 -17.19
C GLU A 344 -5.84 -3.23 -18.50
N SER A 345 -4.60 -2.90 -18.87
CA SER A 345 -3.95 -3.48 -20.05
C SER A 345 -3.24 -4.82 -19.80
N PHE A 346 -3.31 -5.37 -18.58
CA PHE A 346 -2.74 -6.67 -18.27
C PHE A 346 -3.62 -7.81 -18.82
N PRO A 347 -3.06 -8.81 -19.52
CA PRO A 347 -3.81 -9.86 -20.21
C PRO A 347 -4.75 -10.69 -19.31
N ASP A 348 -4.49 -10.74 -18.00
CA ASP A 348 -5.23 -11.60 -17.06
C ASP A 348 -6.11 -10.85 -16.05
N ASN A 349 -6.30 -9.53 -16.22
CA ASN A 349 -6.96 -8.67 -15.20
C ASN A 349 -6.31 -8.83 -13.79
N ARG A 350 -5.00 -9.16 -13.78
CA ARG A 350 -4.24 -9.51 -12.59
C ARG A 350 -4.21 -8.33 -11.63
N ARG A 351 -4.63 -8.57 -10.39
CA ARG A 351 -4.72 -7.56 -9.34
C ARG A 351 -3.43 -7.53 -8.53
N VAL A 352 -2.70 -6.41 -8.57
CA VAL A 352 -1.43 -6.23 -7.86
C VAL A 352 -1.52 -5.12 -6.82
N SER A 353 -0.96 -5.35 -5.64
CA SER A 353 -1.02 -4.37 -4.54
C SER A 353 -0.20 -3.11 -4.88
N PHE A 354 -0.74 -1.94 -4.53
CA PHE A 354 -0.12 -0.65 -4.85
C PHE A 354 -0.24 0.37 -3.72
N ILE A 355 0.87 1.05 -3.42
CA ILE A 355 0.93 2.21 -2.52
C ILE A 355 1.09 3.48 -3.35
N GLU A 356 0.09 4.35 -3.30
CA GLU A 356 0.21 5.70 -3.86
C GLU A 356 0.94 6.61 -2.87
N THR A 357 2.10 7.12 -3.29
CA THR A 357 2.86 8.12 -2.54
C THR A 357 3.46 9.17 -3.48
N ASP A 358 3.62 10.40 -2.97
CA ASP A 358 4.42 11.41 -3.66
C ASP A 358 5.91 11.11 -3.44
N VAL A 359 6.54 10.55 -4.48
CA VAL A 359 7.99 10.28 -4.50
C VAL A 359 8.83 11.52 -4.81
N ASN A 360 8.22 12.70 -5.00
CA ASN A 360 8.87 13.99 -5.29
C ASN A 360 9.89 13.90 -6.43
N CYS A 361 9.41 13.51 -7.63
CA CYS A 361 10.26 13.25 -8.80
C CYS A 361 11.40 12.24 -8.55
N GLY A 362 11.17 11.34 -7.61
CA GLY A 362 12.10 10.30 -7.19
C GLY A 362 13.05 10.72 -6.07
N TYR A 363 13.14 12.01 -5.70
CA TYR A 363 14.01 12.45 -4.60
C TYR A 363 13.68 11.80 -3.26
N GLN A 364 12.43 11.35 -3.09
CA GLN A 364 11.91 10.76 -1.86
C GLN A 364 11.31 9.37 -2.10
N ALA A 365 11.90 8.60 -3.03
CA ALA A 365 11.44 7.25 -3.34
C ALA A 365 11.36 6.32 -2.10
N TYR A 366 12.17 6.56 -1.07
CA TYR A 366 12.07 5.88 0.23
C TYR A 366 10.72 6.07 0.97
N SER A 367 9.89 7.02 0.54
CA SER A 367 8.49 7.12 0.99
C SER A 367 7.70 5.84 0.73
N CYS A 368 8.08 5.04 -0.28
CA CYS A 368 7.46 3.77 -0.58
C CYS A 368 7.69 2.71 0.49
N ILE A 369 8.94 2.50 0.93
CA ILE A 369 9.20 1.58 2.04
C ILE A 369 8.63 2.12 3.35
N LEU A 370 8.60 3.44 3.55
CA LEU A 370 7.95 4.05 4.70
C LEU A 370 6.45 3.73 4.71
N GLY A 371 5.75 3.88 3.57
CA GLY A 371 4.36 3.50 3.41
C GLY A 371 4.13 2.00 3.63
N ALA A 372 5.01 1.14 3.11
CA ALA A 372 4.93 -0.31 3.31
C ALA A 372 5.14 -0.71 4.79
N MET A 373 6.04 -0.04 5.49
CA MET A 373 6.23 -0.21 6.93
C MET A 373 5.07 0.38 7.75
N GLN A 374 4.40 1.40 7.25
CA GLN A 374 3.16 1.91 7.85
C GLN A 374 2.00 0.94 7.64
N ALA A 375 1.95 0.25 6.50
CA ALA A 375 0.94 -0.75 6.17
C ALA A 375 0.94 -1.99 7.11
N GLY A 376 2.01 -2.20 7.90
CA GLY A 376 2.00 -3.15 9.02
C GLY A 376 1.99 -4.63 8.64
N TYR A 377 2.43 -5.00 7.44
CA TYR A 377 2.46 -6.39 6.98
C TYR A 377 3.13 -7.35 7.99
N ASN A 378 2.57 -8.56 8.12
CA ASN A 378 3.12 -9.63 8.94
C ASN A 378 4.27 -10.37 8.24
N VAL A 379 5.41 -9.68 8.09
CA VAL A 379 6.66 -10.17 7.50
C VAL A 379 7.82 -10.03 8.49
N LYS A 380 8.96 -10.65 8.23
CA LYS A 380 10.20 -10.46 9.03
C LYS A 380 11.03 -9.26 8.59
N GLY A 381 10.79 -8.71 7.41
CA GLY A 381 11.40 -7.44 7.00
C GLY A 381 11.00 -7.00 5.59
N TYR A 382 11.61 -5.89 5.17
CA TYR A 382 11.24 -5.12 3.99
C TYR A 382 12.43 -5.02 3.03
N LEU A 383 12.32 -5.61 1.84
CA LEU A 383 13.30 -5.46 0.76
C LEU A 383 12.82 -4.37 -0.19
N TYR A 384 13.50 -3.22 -0.19
CA TYR A 384 13.23 -2.13 -1.14
C TYR A 384 14.03 -2.34 -2.41
N MET A 385 13.39 -2.12 -3.57
CA MET A 385 14.09 -1.98 -4.85
C MET A 385 13.43 -0.94 -5.76
N SER A 386 14.23 -0.25 -6.58
CA SER A 386 13.73 0.63 -7.65
C SER A 386 13.26 -0.18 -8.88
N ASP A 387 12.39 0.40 -9.71
CA ASP A 387 11.80 -0.25 -10.88
C ASP A 387 12.79 -0.64 -11.99
N ASP A 388 13.99 -0.07 -11.96
CA ASP A 388 15.10 -0.35 -12.86
C ASP A 388 16.22 -1.19 -12.21
N VAL A 389 15.94 -1.88 -11.11
CA VAL A 389 16.87 -2.86 -10.51
C VAL A 389 16.39 -4.28 -10.84
N LEU A 390 17.31 -5.15 -11.24
CA LEU A 390 17.07 -6.60 -11.23
C LEU A 390 17.91 -7.24 -10.13
N VAL A 391 17.28 -8.11 -9.35
CA VAL A 391 17.91 -8.88 -8.26
C VAL A 391 17.98 -10.33 -8.65
N ASN A 392 19.07 -11.00 -8.28
CA ASN A 392 19.27 -12.44 -8.51
C ASN A 392 18.90 -13.20 -7.24
N PRO A 393 17.65 -13.72 -7.08
CA PRO A 393 17.17 -14.19 -5.79
C PRO A 393 18.00 -15.37 -5.25
N TRP A 394 18.54 -16.20 -6.13
CA TRP A 394 19.38 -17.33 -5.72
C TRP A 394 20.67 -16.93 -4.98
N VAL A 395 21.15 -15.69 -5.17
CA VAL A 395 22.33 -15.18 -4.45
C VAL A 395 21.98 -14.71 -3.03
N PHE A 396 20.72 -14.36 -2.77
CA PHE A 396 20.26 -13.94 -1.44
C PHE A 396 20.02 -15.12 -0.49
N MET A 397 19.98 -16.36 -1.01
CA MET A 397 19.74 -17.54 -0.19
C MET A 397 20.84 -17.67 0.88
N GLY A 398 20.44 -17.75 2.15
CA GLY A 398 21.36 -17.84 3.29
C GLY A 398 21.79 -16.50 3.88
N MET A 399 21.39 -15.36 3.29
CA MET A 399 21.64 -14.05 3.91
C MET A 399 20.93 -13.91 5.25
N ASN A 400 21.59 -13.24 6.21
CA ASN A 400 21.04 -13.03 7.54
C ASN A 400 19.96 -11.93 7.53
N LYS A 401 18.69 -12.33 7.57
CA LYS A 401 17.51 -11.42 7.64
C LYS A 401 17.37 -10.65 8.96
N SER A 402 18.18 -10.97 9.97
CA SER A 402 18.22 -10.17 11.20
C SER A 402 19.08 -8.92 11.04
N ARG A 403 19.84 -8.80 9.95
CA ARG A 403 20.76 -7.70 9.66
C ARG A 403 20.25 -6.80 8.54
N VAL A 404 20.69 -5.56 8.53
CA VAL A 404 20.42 -4.61 7.43
C VAL A 404 21.24 -5.00 6.21
N TRP A 405 20.67 -4.94 5.01
CA TRP A 405 21.43 -5.18 3.76
C TRP A 405 21.57 -3.89 2.96
N VAL A 406 22.78 -3.57 2.51
CA VAL A 406 23.10 -2.33 1.81
C VAL A 406 23.99 -2.54 0.59
N THR A 407 23.87 -1.68 -0.42
CA THR A 407 24.72 -1.64 -1.62
C THR A 407 26.01 -0.83 -1.38
N LYS A 408 26.87 -1.29 -0.48
CA LYS A 408 28.05 -0.53 0.00
C LYS A 408 28.96 0.00 -1.13
N SER A 409 29.12 -0.74 -2.23
CA SER A 409 29.94 -0.33 -3.38
C SER A 409 29.52 1.00 -4.02
N SER A 410 28.26 1.41 -3.82
CA SER A 410 27.71 2.66 -4.36
C SER A 410 27.69 3.81 -3.35
N HIS A 411 28.26 3.61 -2.16
CA HIS A 411 28.28 4.59 -1.09
C HIS A 411 29.65 5.27 -0.95
N HIS A 412 29.59 6.58 -0.72
CA HIS A 412 30.73 7.46 -0.51
C HIS A 412 30.55 8.23 0.78
N THR A 413 31.66 8.75 1.30
CA THR A 413 31.65 9.64 2.45
C THR A 413 31.40 11.08 2.02
N LEU A 414 30.82 11.85 2.92
CA LEU A 414 30.54 13.27 2.75
C LEU A 414 30.84 13.97 4.07
N ASP A 415 31.69 14.99 4.02
CA ASP A 415 31.96 15.84 5.18
C ASP A 415 30.86 16.91 5.30
N THR A 416 30.20 16.96 6.45
CA THR A 416 29.12 17.93 6.70
C THR A 416 29.64 19.30 7.14
N ASN A 417 30.90 19.37 7.59
CA ASN A 417 31.55 20.55 8.13
C ASN A 417 32.26 21.39 7.06
N VAL A 418 32.55 20.83 5.88
CA VAL A 418 33.19 21.61 4.81
C VAL A 418 32.25 22.72 4.30
N PRO A 419 32.78 23.95 4.13
CA PRO A 419 31.98 25.08 3.63
C PRO A 419 31.49 24.86 2.19
N ILE A 420 32.30 24.21 1.35
CA ILE A 420 32.03 23.99 -0.08
C ILE A 420 32.20 22.50 -0.41
N GLU A 421 31.11 21.76 -0.33
CA GLU A 421 31.01 20.41 -0.89
C GLU A 421 30.81 20.49 -2.42
N LYS A 422 31.41 19.58 -3.21
CA LYS A 422 31.30 19.57 -4.67
C LYS A 422 30.06 18.81 -5.18
N TRP A 423 29.55 17.86 -4.41
CA TRP A 423 28.42 17.01 -4.81
C TRP A 423 27.14 17.83 -5.10
N LEU A 424 26.64 17.70 -6.32
CA LEU A 424 25.52 18.48 -6.84
C LEU A 424 24.26 18.39 -5.97
N TRP A 425 23.93 17.20 -5.47
CA TRP A 425 22.71 16.97 -4.69
C TRP A 425 22.74 17.65 -3.32
N TRP A 426 23.92 17.75 -2.69
CA TRP A 426 24.10 18.46 -1.42
C TRP A 426 23.77 19.95 -1.51
N LYS A 427 24.10 20.57 -2.66
CA LYS A 427 23.85 21.99 -2.92
C LYS A 427 22.38 22.32 -3.20
N ARG A 428 21.57 21.32 -3.56
CA ARG A 428 20.15 21.53 -3.89
C ARG A 428 19.31 21.73 -2.63
N PRO A 429 18.08 22.28 -2.75
CA PRO A 429 17.18 22.46 -1.61
C PRO A 429 16.91 21.18 -0.81
N VAL A 430 16.90 20.02 -1.49
CA VAL A 430 16.72 18.66 -0.92
C VAL A 430 17.99 18.09 -0.26
N GLY A 431 19.12 18.79 -0.35
CA GLY A 431 20.41 18.40 0.21
C GLY A 431 20.65 19.00 1.60
N LYS A 432 21.72 19.79 1.77
CA LYS A 432 22.19 20.34 3.05
C LYS A 432 21.08 21.06 3.81
N ARG A 433 20.31 21.92 3.14
CA ARG A 433 19.23 22.72 3.78
C ARG A 433 18.15 21.81 4.36
N ALA A 434 17.61 20.90 3.55
CA ALA A 434 16.61 19.93 4.00
C ALA A 434 17.15 19.06 5.15
N PHE A 435 18.39 18.58 5.02
CA PHE A 435 19.05 17.76 6.02
C PHE A 435 19.17 18.48 7.37
N LEU A 436 19.69 19.71 7.40
CA LEU A 436 19.83 20.48 8.65
C LEU A 436 18.48 20.77 9.33
N LEU A 437 17.44 21.07 8.55
CA LEU A 437 16.08 21.24 9.09
C LEU A 437 15.51 19.92 9.64
N ALA A 438 15.86 18.78 9.03
CA ALA A 438 15.50 17.47 9.54
C ALA A 438 16.23 17.15 10.84
N VAL A 439 17.52 17.45 10.93
CA VAL A 439 18.32 17.27 12.16
C VAL A 439 17.74 18.10 13.31
N GLN A 440 17.35 19.35 13.05
CA GLN A 440 16.68 20.19 14.05
C GLN A 440 15.38 19.55 14.57
N ASP A 441 14.55 19.02 13.67
CA ASP A 441 13.34 18.29 14.04
C ASP A 441 13.64 17.01 14.82
N ILE A 442 14.67 16.26 14.42
CA ILE A 442 15.09 15.02 15.10
C ILE A 442 15.50 15.34 16.55
N ILE A 443 16.39 16.31 16.76
CA ILE A 443 16.90 16.67 18.09
C ILE A 443 15.75 17.12 19.00
N THR A 444 14.79 17.87 18.45
CA THR A 444 13.71 18.46 19.25
C THR A 444 12.49 17.57 19.45
N LYS A 445 12.26 16.56 18.59
CA LYS A 445 10.99 15.80 18.55
C LYS A 445 11.15 14.31 18.76
N THR A 446 12.37 13.76 18.85
CA THR A 446 12.56 12.31 19.02
C THR A 446 11.96 11.86 20.35
N PRO A 447 10.97 10.94 20.33
CA PRO A 447 10.30 10.51 21.55
C PRO A 447 11.15 9.50 22.33
N THR A 448 10.85 9.34 23.62
CA THR A 448 11.43 8.31 24.47
C THR A 448 11.22 6.91 23.87
N GLY A 449 12.29 6.11 23.80
CA GLY A 449 12.24 4.74 23.26
C GLY A 449 12.44 4.63 21.74
N ILE A 450 12.84 5.71 21.06
CA ILE A 450 13.51 5.66 19.76
C ILE A 450 15.01 5.86 20.02
N LYS A 451 15.86 5.16 19.26
CA LYS A 451 17.33 5.32 19.33
C LYS A 451 17.69 6.81 19.25
N ALA A 452 18.59 7.28 20.12
CA ALA A 452 18.97 8.69 20.15
C ALA A 452 19.77 9.09 18.90
N TRP A 453 19.67 10.36 18.49
CA TRP A 453 20.36 10.87 17.31
C TRP A 453 21.89 10.76 17.43
N GLU A 454 22.45 11.02 18.60
CA GLU A 454 23.87 10.90 18.88
C GLU A 454 24.35 9.46 18.70
N SER A 455 23.53 8.49 19.10
CA SER A 455 23.82 7.06 18.92
C SER A 455 23.75 6.64 17.45
N MET A 456 22.76 7.14 16.69
CA MET A 456 22.69 6.93 15.24
C MET A 456 23.94 7.50 14.56
N MET A 457 24.30 8.74 14.89
CA MET A 457 25.43 9.43 14.26
C MET A 457 26.77 8.78 14.60
N LYS A 458 26.96 8.29 15.83
CA LYS A 458 28.17 7.53 16.18
C LYS A 458 28.36 6.29 15.29
N SER A 459 27.27 5.56 14.99
CA SER A 459 27.31 4.43 14.05
C SER A 459 27.61 4.88 12.62
N VAL A 460 26.99 5.98 12.16
CA VAL A 460 27.23 6.55 10.83
C VAL A 460 28.67 7.03 10.66
N GLU A 461 29.20 7.80 11.60
CA GLU A 461 30.57 8.33 11.59
C GLU A 461 31.60 7.20 11.62
N SER A 462 31.34 6.16 12.43
CA SER A 462 32.17 4.95 12.44
C SER A 462 32.18 4.24 11.09
N ALA A 463 31.02 4.16 10.41
CA ALA A 463 30.93 3.56 9.07
C ALA A 463 31.58 4.45 8.00
N ALA A 464 31.52 5.77 8.16
CA ALA A 464 32.09 6.76 7.26
C ALA A 464 33.60 7.02 7.49
N GLY A 465 34.17 6.50 8.58
CA GLY A 465 35.60 6.57 8.87
C GLY A 465 36.06 7.86 9.58
N GLY A 466 35.15 8.60 10.22
CA GLY A 466 35.52 9.82 10.95
C GLY A 466 34.34 10.64 11.47
N SER A 467 34.60 11.47 12.48
CA SER A 467 33.58 12.40 13.02
C SER A 467 33.24 13.51 12.02
N GLY A 468 31.97 13.93 11.99
CA GLY A 468 31.45 14.91 11.03
C GLY A 468 31.18 14.35 9.63
N LEU A 469 31.50 13.08 9.39
CA LEU A 469 31.29 12.39 8.12
C LEU A 469 29.95 11.64 8.12
N ILE A 470 29.26 11.70 6.98
CA ILE A 470 28.06 10.90 6.71
C ILE A 470 28.24 10.03 5.48
N MET A 471 27.46 8.95 5.42
CA MET A 471 27.34 8.11 4.23
C MET A 471 26.35 8.73 3.26
N ARG A 472 26.69 8.72 1.97
CA ARG A 472 25.78 9.05 0.86
C ARG A 472 25.93 8.03 -0.26
N GLY A 473 24.91 7.82 -1.09
CA GLY A 473 25.05 6.91 -2.23
C GLY A 473 23.74 6.37 -2.77
N LEU A 474 23.84 5.59 -3.85
CA LEU A 474 22.68 4.97 -4.48
C LEU A 474 21.90 4.15 -3.46
N SER A 475 20.60 4.40 -3.38
CA SER A 475 19.70 3.70 -2.46
C SER A 475 18.57 3.02 -3.22
N ASP A 476 18.92 2.42 -4.36
CA ASP A 476 17.98 1.70 -5.24
C ASP A 476 17.71 0.26 -4.81
N LEU A 477 18.47 -0.28 -3.84
CA LEU A 477 18.27 -1.62 -3.28
C LEU A 477 18.78 -1.66 -1.84
N TYR A 478 17.94 -2.08 -0.90
CA TYR A 478 18.33 -2.31 0.50
C TYR A 478 17.27 -3.11 1.25
N TYR A 479 17.65 -3.67 2.41
CA TYR A 479 16.75 -4.44 3.26
C TYR A 479 16.74 -3.92 4.70
N ILE A 480 15.55 -3.79 5.29
CA ILE A 480 15.34 -3.40 6.68
C ILE A 480 14.61 -4.54 7.44
N PRO A 481 15.24 -5.15 8.46
CA PRO A 481 14.58 -6.08 9.37
C PRO A 481 13.38 -5.45 10.10
N LYS A 482 12.28 -6.19 10.28
CA LYS A 482 11.08 -5.68 10.98
C LYS A 482 11.38 -5.25 12.42
N ARG A 483 12.36 -5.86 13.09
CA ARG A 483 12.80 -5.44 14.43
C ARG A 483 13.31 -4.00 14.50
N LEU A 484 13.80 -3.44 13.39
CA LEU A 484 14.30 -2.06 13.27
C LEU A 484 13.27 -1.10 12.65
N GLN A 485 12.07 -1.60 12.36
CA GLN A 485 11.03 -0.85 11.69
C GLN A 485 10.61 0.42 12.45
N LYS A 486 10.57 0.35 13.79
CA LYS A 486 10.09 1.45 14.62
C LYS A 486 10.98 2.70 14.45
N GLU A 487 12.28 2.53 14.58
CA GLU A 487 13.30 3.56 14.39
C GLU A 487 13.37 4.00 12.93
N ALA A 488 13.39 3.06 11.98
CA ALA A 488 13.44 3.36 10.55
C ALA A 488 12.25 4.24 10.11
N LYS A 489 11.02 3.89 10.53
CA LYS A 489 9.81 4.68 10.24
C LYS A 489 9.93 6.10 10.79
N TRP A 490 10.40 6.25 12.03
CA TRP A 490 10.53 7.57 12.65
C TRP A 490 11.49 8.47 11.86
N TYR A 491 12.74 8.01 11.66
CA TYR A 491 13.75 8.82 10.96
C TYR A 491 13.38 9.11 9.51
N LEU A 492 12.93 8.11 8.76
CA LEU A 492 12.50 8.30 7.37
C LEU A 492 11.30 9.25 7.28
N SER A 493 10.38 9.27 8.25
CA SER A 493 9.25 10.21 8.26
C SER A 493 9.68 11.67 8.46
N ILE A 494 10.69 11.92 9.31
CA ILE A 494 11.24 13.28 9.49
C ILE A 494 11.97 13.72 8.22
N PHE A 495 12.80 12.84 7.65
CA PHE A 495 13.47 13.10 6.38
C PHE A 495 12.48 13.33 5.24
N GLN A 496 11.38 12.57 5.20
CA GLN A 496 10.31 12.76 4.22
C GLN A 496 9.66 14.14 4.39
N LYS A 497 9.29 14.50 5.63
CA LYS A 497 8.66 15.78 5.96
C LYS A 497 9.51 16.98 5.56
N ARG A 498 10.84 16.84 5.60
CA ARG A 498 11.79 17.91 5.23
C ARG A 498 12.33 17.79 3.81
N SER A 499 11.82 16.86 3.01
CA SER A 499 12.25 16.63 1.63
C SER A 499 13.74 16.33 1.46
N VAL A 500 14.32 15.57 2.40
CA VAL A 500 15.72 15.14 2.30
C VAL A 500 15.86 14.13 1.17
N PHE A 501 16.87 14.32 0.32
CA PHE A 501 17.16 13.45 -0.81
C PHE A 501 17.49 12.02 -0.37
N LEU A 502 17.01 11.02 -1.12
CA LEU A 502 17.13 9.60 -0.78
C LEU A 502 18.57 9.16 -0.56
N GLU A 503 19.51 9.61 -1.40
CA GLU A 503 20.93 9.24 -1.32
C GLU A 503 21.64 9.87 -0.12
N ILE A 504 20.92 10.62 0.72
CA ILE A 504 21.35 11.13 2.04
C ILE A 504 20.54 10.44 3.14
N ALA A 505 19.21 10.48 3.02
CA ALA A 505 18.31 9.99 4.06
C ALA A 505 18.48 8.48 4.31
N VAL A 506 18.50 7.67 3.24
CA VAL A 506 18.54 6.22 3.37
C VAL A 506 19.88 5.74 3.95
N PRO A 507 21.05 6.15 3.44
CA PRO A 507 22.33 5.70 4.01
C PRO A 507 22.47 6.09 5.48
N ILE A 508 22.10 7.32 5.87
CA ILE A 508 22.15 7.74 7.28
C ILE A 508 21.28 6.84 8.16
N VAL A 509 20.08 6.48 7.70
CA VAL A 509 19.21 5.56 8.46
C VAL A 509 19.84 4.17 8.52
N LEU A 510 20.24 3.58 7.39
CA LEU A 510 20.74 2.20 7.36
C LEU A 510 22.02 2.02 8.19
N TYR A 511 22.99 2.93 8.05
CA TYR A 511 24.25 2.90 8.82
C TYR A 511 24.12 3.44 10.24
N GLY A 512 23.03 4.13 10.57
CA GLY A 512 22.78 4.63 11.92
C GLY A 512 22.01 3.63 12.79
N LEU A 513 21.15 2.81 12.20
CA LEU A 513 20.34 1.83 12.94
C LEU A 513 21.20 0.76 13.62
N GLU A 514 22.24 0.29 12.93
CA GLU A 514 23.14 -0.77 13.38
C GLU A 514 24.61 -0.40 13.16
N PRO A 515 25.56 -0.96 13.95
CA PRO A 515 26.98 -0.80 13.67
C PRO A 515 27.35 -1.47 12.35
N ALA A 516 28.42 -0.99 11.70
CA ALA A 516 28.87 -1.50 10.42
C ALA A 516 29.20 -3.00 10.40
N SER A 517 29.54 -3.59 11.56
CA SER A 517 29.79 -5.02 11.75
C SER A 517 28.53 -5.89 11.60
N ASP A 518 27.34 -5.30 11.75
CA ASP A 518 26.04 -5.98 11.66
C ASP A 518 25.26 -5.61 10.40
N ILE A 519 25.97 -5.11 9.38
CA ILE A 519 25.44 -4.79 8.06
C ILE A 519 25.98 -5.80 7.04
N GLU A 520 25.07 -6.43 6.30
CA GLU A 520 25.41 -7.28 5.15
C GLU A 520 25.57 -6.42 3.89
N THR A 521 26.62 -6.69 3.11
CA THR A 521 26.89 -5.94 1.88
C THR A 521 26.39 -6.70 0.66
N LEU A 522 25.56 -6.02 -0.15
CA LEU A 522 25.11 -6.50 -1.44
C LEU A 522 26.13 -6.12 -2.52
N THR A 523 26.57 -7.12 -3.27
CA THR A 523 27.46 -6.96 -4.43
C THR A 523 26.67 -6.82 -5.72
N GLY A 524 27.12 -5.97 -6.64
CA GLY A 524 26.42 -5.73 -7.89
C GLY A 524 27.04 -4.60 -8.69
N THR A 525 26.51 -4.41 -9.90
CA THR A 525 27.00 -3.39 -10.83
C THR A 525 25.99 -2.25 -10.93
N SER A 526 26.46 -1.03 -10.68
CA SER A 526 25.71 0.22 -10.86
C SER A 526 26.35 1.04 -11.99
N VAL A 527 25.88 0.92 -13.24
CA VAL A 527 26.50 1.58 -14.41
C VAL A 527 25.63 2.75 -14.90
N LEU A 528 25.98 3.96 -14.48
CA LEU A 528 25.21 5.17 -14.83
C LEU A 528 25.55 5.74 -16.22
N SER A 529 26.75 5.45 -16.75
CA SER A 529 27.31 5.99 -18.00
C SER A 529 26.96 5.20 -19.26
N GLU A 530 26.83 3.87 -19.18
CA GLU A 530 26.67 2.96 -20.34
C GLU A 530 25.32 2.24 -20.37
N ARG A 531 24.24 2.99 -20.12
CA ARG A 531 22.89 2.45 -19.92
C ARG A 531 22.30 1.64 -21.09
N ASN A 532 22.89 1.73 -22.29
CA ASN A 532 22.42 1.00 -23.48
C ASN A 532 23.06 -0.40 -23.62
N HIS A 533 24.15 -0.69 -22.90
CA HIS A 533 24.85 -1.97 -22.95
C HIS A 533 24.77 -2.73 -21.62
N MET A 534 23.81 -2.40 -20.76
CA MET A 534 23.74 -2.92 -19.39
C MET A 534 23.77 -4.45 -19.26
N TRP A 535 23.27 -5.17 -20.28
CA TRP A 535 23.29 -6.64 -20.30
C TRP A 535 24.70 -7.23 -20.40
N SER A 536 25.71 -6.51 -20.89
CA SER A 536 27.12 -6.96 -20.84
C SER A 536 27.70 -6.94 -19.42
N PHE A 537 27.10 -6.16 -18.51
CA PHE A 537 27.48 -6.06 -17.12
C PHE A 537 26.67 -6.97 -16.19
N TYR A 538 25.73 -7.74 -16.75
CA TYR A 538 24.94 -8.70 -15.98
C TYR A 538 25.83 -9.84 -15.49
N ASN A 539 25.82 -10.07 -14.17
CA ASN A 539 26.58 -11.14 -13.53
C ASN A 539 25.64 -11.97 -12.64
N SER A 540 25.46 -13.24 -12.98
CA SER A 540 24.60 -14.17 -12.22
C SER A 540 25.08 -14.48 -10.80
N SER A 541 26.33 -14.16 -10.48
CA SER A 541 26.92 -14.32 -9.13
C SER A 541 26.83 -13.06 -8.27
N ALA A 542 26.35 -11.94 -8.83
CA ALA A 542 26.10 -10.71 -8.08
C ALA A 542 24.67 -10.69 -7.53
N HIS A 543 24.40 -9.90 -6.50
CA HIS A 543 23.06 -9.75 -5.94
C HIS A 543 22.13 -8.97 -6.88
N TYR A 544 22.66 -7.98 -7.60
CA TYR A 544 21.84 -7.10 -8.44
C TYR A 544 22.59 -6.50 -9.63
N VAL A 545 21.81 -5.97 -10.58
CA VAL A 545 22.26 -5.10 -11.67
C VAL A 545 21.36 -3.86 -11.76
N HIS A 546 21.98 -2.70 -11.95
CA HIS A 546 21.29 -1.40 -12.03
C HIS A 546 22.02 -0.42 -12.97
N PRO A 547 21.32 0.41 -13.76
CA PRO A 547 19.88 0.37 -14.07
C PRO A 547 19.55 -0.54 -15.26
N ILE A 548 18.40 -1.21 -15.26
CA ILE A 548 17.86 -1.98 -16.38
C ILE A 548 16.60 -1.29 -16.92
N LYS A 549 16.48 -1.19 -18.25
CA LYS A 549 15.32 -0.61 -18.93
C LYS A 549 14.71 -1.60 -19.91
N LEU A 550 13.50 -2.06 -19.64
CA LEU A 550 12.78 -3.07 -20.45
C LEU A 550 11.88 -2.46 -21.54
N LYS A 551 12.23 -1.27 -22.05
CA LYS A 551 11.42 -0.57 -23.07
C LYS A 551 11.65 -1.10 -24.49
N GLN A 552 12.87 -1.52 -24.80
CA GLN A 552 13.26 -1.95 -26.15
C GLN A 552 13.12 -3.46 -26.31
N ARG A 553 12.73 -3.92 -27.50
CA ARG A 553 12.60 -5.36 -27.80
C ARG A 553 13.89 -6.14 -27.52
N SER A 554 15.06 -5.58 -27.87
CA SER A 554 16.38 -6.16 -27.57
C SER A 554 16.64 -6.31 -26.07
N ALA A 555 16.20 -5.35 -25.25
CA ALA A 555 16.33 -5.44 -23.80
C ALA A 555 15.39 -6.50 -23.20
N VAL A 556 14.19 -6.66 -23.75
CA VAL A 556 13.25 -7.73 -23.36
C VAL A 556 13.79 -9.10 -23.79
N GLN A 557 14.39 -9.19 -24.98
CA GLN A 557 15.06 -10.41 -25.44
C GLN A 557 16.16 -10.83 -24.47
N ALA A 558 17.05 -9.91 -24.09
CA ALA A 558 18.13 -10.17 -23.14
C ALA A 558 17.60 -10.52 -21.74
N PHE A 559 16.51 -9.89 -21.29
CA PHE A 559 15.80 -10.25 -20.07
C PHE A 559 15.31 -11.71 -20.10
N CYS A 560 14.66 -12.12 -21.20
CA CYS A 560 14.19 -13.49 -21.37
C CYS A 560 15.35 -14.49 -21.47
N SER A 561 16.31 -14.24 -22.37
CA SER A 561 17.38 -15.19 -22.72
C SER A 561 18.49 -15.29 -21.67
N HIS A 562 18.74 -14.23 -20.89
CA HIS A 562 19.79 -14.24 -19.87
C HIS A 562 19.22 -14.31 -18.47
N PHE A 563 18.33 -13.38 -18.09
CA PHE A 563 17.88 -13.27 -16.71
C PHE A 563 16.88 -14.36 -16.33
N ILE A 564 15.75 -14.47 -17.05
CA ILE A 564 14.73 -15.50 -16.79
C ILE A 564 15.32 -16.90 -16.97
N ALA A 565 16.09 -17.12 -18.03
CA ALA A 565 16.77 -18.39 -18.26
C ALA A 565 17.67 -18.82 -17.10
N THR A 566 18.50 -17.90 -16.62
CA THR A 566 19.37 -18.17 -15.46
C THR A 566 18.55 -18.40 -14.20
N MET A 567 17.47 -17.64 -14.02
CA MET A 567 16.60 -17.74 -12.85
C MET A 567 15.93 -19.11 -12.75
N LEU A 568 15.31 -19.59 -13.83
CA LEU A 568 14.66 -20.89 -13.87
C LEU A 568 15.67 -22.02 -13.59
N LYS A 569 16.83 -21.96 -14.25
CA LYS A 569 17.93 -22.92 -14.05
C LYS A 569 18.47 -22.92 -12.61
N ARG A 570 18.73 -21.76 -12.03
CA ARG A 570 19.34 -21.63 -10.69
C ARG A 570 18.37 -21.98 -9.56
N LEU A 571 17.08 -21.69 -9.72
CA LEU A 571 16.08 -21.93 -8.69
C LEU A 571 15.47 -23.32 -8.76
N TYR A 572 15.25 -23.85 -9.97
CA TYR A 572 14.51 -25.10 -10.17
C TYR A 572 15.37 -26.24 -10.77
N GLY A 573 16.60 -25.96 -11.20
CA GLY A 573 17.49 -26.98 -11.77
C GLY A 573 17.12 -27.45 -13.18
N SER A 574 16.33 -26.65 -13.90
CA SER A 574 15.88 -26.87 -15.28
C SER A 574 16.97 -26.58 -16.31
#